data_AF-A0A8S9MKR7-F1
#
_entry.id   AF-A0A8S9MKR7-F1
#
_cell.length_a   1.000
_cell.length_b   1.000
_cell.length_c   1.000
_cell.angle_alpha   90.00
_cell.angle_beta   90.00
_cell.angle_gamma   90.00
#
_symmetry.space_group_name_H-M   'P 1'
#
loop_
_entity.id
_entity.type
_entity.pdbx_description
1 polymer ?
#
loop_
_entity_poly.entity_id
_entity_poly.type
_entity_poly.pdbx_seq_one_letter_code
_entity_poly.pdbx_strand_id
1 'polypeptide(L)'
;MMVTEAEDFFSKWGESGEVDLKTELERLIILTASRCLLGREVRDQLFDDVSALFHDLDNGMLPISVLFPYLPIPAHRRRDRAREKLSEIFSKIIGSRKRSGKCENDMLQCFIESKYKDGRQTTESEVTGLLIAALFAGQHTSSITSTWTGAYLMKYKEYFSAALDEQRKLMEKHGDKIDHDILSEMDVLCSTVASRKR
;
A
#
# COMPACT_ATOMS: atom_id res chain seq x y z
N MET A 1 -1.22 8.45 -9.43
CA MET A 1 -0.28 7.42 -8.90
C MET A 1 -1.02 6.12 -8.67
N MET A 2 -2.00 6.06 -7.75
CA MET A 2 -2.77 4.82 -7.50
C MET A 2 -3.57 4.35 -8.73
N VAL A 3 -4.22 5.28 -9.44
CA VAL A 3 -4.98 4.98 -10.67
C VAL A 3 -4.10 4.30 -11.71
N THR A 4 -2.92 4.86 -12.00
CA THR A 4 -1.95 4.30 -12.94
C THR A 4 -1.52 2.88 -12.56
N GLU A 5 -1.19 2.61 -11.28
CA GLU A 5 -0.84 1.24 -10.87
C GLU A 5 -2.01 0.27 -11.01
N ALA A 6 -3.25 0.73 -10.79
CA ALA A 6 -4.44 -0.10 -10.99
C ALA A 6 -4.69 -0.38 -12.48
N GLU A 7 -4.58 0.62 -13.35
CA GLU A 7 -4.67 0.47 -14.80
C GLU A 7 -3.57 -0.47 -15.33
N ASP A 8 -2.32 -0.28 -14.92
CA ASP A 8 -1.20 -1.14 -15.28
C ASP A 8 -1.36 -2.58 -14.77
N PHE A 9 -1.98 -2.75 -13.61
CA PHE A 9 -2.28 -4.07 -13.05
C PHE A 9 -3.38 -4.79 -13.84
N PHE A 10 -4.51 -4.13 -14.06
CA PHE A 10 -5.66 -4.72 -14.75
C PHE A 10 -5.50 -4.79 -16.27
N SER A 11 -4.62 -3.99 -16.89
CA SER A 11 -4.29 -4.11 -18.32
C SER A 11 -3.65 -5.45 -18.70
N LYS A 12 -3.13 -6.19 -17.71
CA LYS A 12 -2.57 -7.54 -17.89
C LYS A 12 -3.65 -8.62 -17.88
N TRP A 13 -4.88 -8.29 -17.48
CA TRP A 13 -5.99 -9.22 -17.55
C TRP A 13 -6.46 -9.38 -19.00
N GLY A 14 -6.90 -10.59 -19.35
CA GLY A 14 -7.58 -10.84 -20.62
C GLY A 14 -9.04 -10.35 -20.60
N GLU A 15 -9.76 -10.54 -21.71
CA GLU A 15 -11.16 -10.11 -21.82
C GLU A 15 -12.10 -10.80 -20.81
N SER A 16 -11.79 -12.03 -20.40
CA SER A 16 -12.55 -12.77 -19.37
C SER A 16 -11.70 -13.85 -18.69
N GLY A 17 -12.12 -14.28 -17.49
CA GLY A 17 -11.46 -15.34 -16.73
C GLY A 17 -11.98 -15.45 -15.29
N GLU A 18 -11.39 -16.37 -14.54
CA GLU A 18 -11.64 -16.55 -13.10
C GLU A 18 -10.34 -16.30 -12.32
N VAL A 19 -10.44 -15.54 -11.24
CA VAL A 19 -9.32 -15.19 -10.37
C VAL A 19 -9.71 -15.28 -8.91
N ASP A 20 -8.73 -15.47 -8.04
CA ASP A 20 -8.91 -15.28 -6.60
C ASP A 20 -8.84 -13.78 -6.28
N LEU A 21 -10.01 -13.18 -6.00
CA LEU A 21 -10.14 -11.74 -5.76
C LEU A 21 -9.25 -11.26 -4.59
N LYS A 22 -9.12 -12.06 -3.53
CA LYS A 22 -8.29 -11.70 -2.38
C LYS A 22 -6.83 -11.60 -2.81
N THR A 23 -6.34 -12.61 -3.52
CA THR A 23 -4.96 -12.69 -3.99
C THR A 23 -4.63 -11.54 -4.94
N GLU A 24 -5.52 -11.23 -5.88
CA GLU A 24 -5.31 -10.15 -6.84
C GLU A 24 -5.34 -8.77 -6.18
N LEU A 25 -6.26 -8.54 -5.23
CA LEU A 25 -6.30 -7.28 -4.47
C LEU A 25 -5.10 -7.13 -3.53
N GLU A 26 -4.61 -8.21 -2.90
CA GLU A 26 -3.36 -8.18 -2.12
C GLU A 26 -2.18 -7.70 -2.97
N ARG A 27 -2.06 -8.23 -4.21
CA ARG A 27 -1.01 -7.84 -5.16
C ARG A 27 -1.15 -6.39 -5.62
N LEU A 28 -2.35 -5.95 -5.97
CA LEU A 28 -2.59 -4.56 -6.35
C LEU A 28 -2.28 -3.58 -5.20
N ILE A 29 -2.61 -3.96 -3.97
CA ILE A 29 -2.45 -3.09 -2.81
C ILE A 29 -1.00 -2.95 -2.38
N ILE A 30 -0.20 -4.02 -2.43
CA ILE A 30 1.25 -3.87 -2.20
C ILE A 30 1.89 -2.96 -3.26
N LEU A 31 1.46 -3.03 -4.53
CA LEU A 31 1.95 -2.17 -5.61
C LEU A 31 1.62 -0.70 -5.36
N THR A 32 0.33 -0.40 -5.13
CA THR A 32 -0.14 0.97 -4.88
C THR A 32 0.42 1.55 -3.59
N ALA A 33 0.48 0.78 -2.50
CA ALA A 33 1.06 1.20 -1.24
C ALA A 33 2.58 1.47 -1.38
N SER A 34 3.32 0.57 -2.02
CA SER A 34 4.75 0.77 -2.28
C SER A 34 5.00 2.02 -3.11
N ARG A 35 4.23 2.24 -4.17
CA ARG A 35 4.36 3.42 -5.04
C ARG A 35 4.10 4.72 -4.29
N CYS A 36 3.10 4.76 -3.43
CA CYS A 36 2.69 5.96 -2.70
C CYS A 36 3.56 6.24 -1.47
N LEU A 37 4.02 5.19 -0.78
CA LEU A 37 4.75 5.30 0.48
C LEU A 37 6.28 5.35 0.29
N LEU A 38 6.82 4.59 -0.67
CA LEU A 38 8.26 4.41 -0.85
C LEU A 38 8.86 5.21 -2.01
N GLY A 39 8.02 5.79 -2.87
CA GLY A 39 8.48 6.56 -4.04
C GLY A 39 8.70 5.71 -5.30
N ARG A 40 9.19 6.35 -6.38
CA ARG A 40 9.43 5.69 -7.68
C ARG A 40 10.61 4.75 -7.64
N GLU A 41 11.66 5.14 -6.94
CA GLU A 41 12.94 4.43 -6.92
C GLU A 41 12.79 3.00 -6.40
N VAL A 42 11.96 2.81 -5.37
CA VAL A 42 11.67 1.48 -4.87
C VAL A 42 10.77 0.70 -5.83
N ARG A 43 9.72 1.34 -6.36
CA ARG A 43 8.77 0.68 -7.24
C ARG A 43 9.38 0.24 -8.57
N ASP A 44 10.29 1.02 -9.13
CA ASP A 44 10.81 0.81 -10.48
C ASP A 44 12.03 -0.11 -10.48
N GLN A 45 12.82 -0.13 -9.40
CA GLN A 45 14.13 -0.79 -9.39
C GLN A 45 14.26 -1.91 -8.36
N LEU A 46 13.46 -1.89 -7.29
CA LEU A 46 13.67 -2.77 -6.13
C LEU A 46 12.39 -3.46 -5.67
N PHE A 47 11.31 -3.40 -6.46
CA PHE A 47 9.99 -3.84 -6.02
C PHE A 47 9.95 -5.31 -5.64
N ASP A 48 10.50 -6.20 -6.48
CA ASP A 48 10.48 -7.65 -6.23
C ASP A 48 11.30 -8.00 -4.97
N ASP A 49 12.48 -7.41 -4.81
CA ASP A 49 13.33 -7.58 -3.63
C ASP A 49 12.63 -7.10 -2.35
N VAL A 50 12.04 -5.90 -2.40
CA VAL A 50 11.34 -5.31 -1.26
C VAL A 50 10.08 -6.11 -0.90
N SER A 51 9.31 -6.54 -1.90
CA SER A 51 8.13 -7.39 -1.71
C SER A 51 8.47 -8.72 -1.04
N ALA A 52 9.54 -9.39 -1.49
CA ALA A 52 10.02 -10.63 -0.87
C ALA A 52 10.44 -10.41 0.60
N LEU A 53 11.11 -9.30 0.90
CA LEU A 53 11.51 -8.96 2.27
C LEU A 53 10.31 -8.63 3.16
N PHE A 54 9.29 -7.95 2.63
CA PHE A 54 8.03 -7.72 3.36
C PHE A 54 7.30 -9.03 3.65
N HIS A 55 7.31 -9.97 2.70
CA HIS A 55 6.74 -11.30 2.92
C HIS A 55 7.47 -12.07 4.03
N ASP A 56 8.81 -11.98 4.10
CA ASP A 56 9.59 -12.58 5.19
C ASP A 56 9.30 -11.92 6.55
N LEU A 57 9.05 -10.61 6.57
CA LEU A 57 8.62 -9.91 7.78
C LEU A 57 7.22 -10.35 8.23
N ASP A 58 6.26 -10.48 7.31
CA ASP A 58 4.90 -10.96 7.59
C ASP A 58 4.90 -12.38 8.14
N ASN A 59 5.63 -13.29 7.49
CA ASN A 59 5.80 -14.67 7.96
C ASN A 59 6.54 -14.77 9.30
N GLY A 60 7.22 -13.70 9.70
CA GLY A 60 7.85 -13.52 10.99
C GLY A 60 6.88 -13.20 12.14
N MET A 61 5.64 -12.79 11.84
CA MET A 61 4.63 -12.39 12.82
C MET A 61 3.71 -13.54 13.22
N LEU A 62 4.31 -14.65 13.69
CA LEU A 62 3.56 -15.80 14.19
C LEU A 62 2.82 -15.47 15.50
N PRO A 63 1.72 -16.18 15.85
CA PRO A 63 1.03 -15.96 17.14
C PRO A 63 1.95 -16.04 18.36
N ILE A 64 2.93 -16.95 18.35
CA ILE A 64 3.93 -17.09 19.42
C ILE A 64 4.83 -15.85 19.59
N SER A 65 5.00 -15.06 18.54
CA SER A 65 5.83 -13.85 18.53
C SER A 65 5.28 -12.76 19.45
N VAL A 66 3.96 -12.79 19.73
CA VAL A 66 3.34 -11.84 20.68
C VAL A 66 3.85 -12.06 22.10
N LEU A 67 4.08 -13.32 22.48
CA LEU A 67 4.57 -13.69 23.81
C LEU A 67 6.11 -13.77 23.86
N PHE A 68 6.72 -14.27 22.79
CA PHE A 68 8.17 -14.53 22.73
C PHE A 68 8.78 -14.00 21.42
N PRO A 69 8.86 -12.67 21.22
CA PRO A 69 9.27 -12.06 19.96
C PRO A 69 10.72 -12.35 19.53
N TYR A 70 11.57 -12.80 20.46
CA TYR A 70 13.00 -13.08 20.25
C TYR A 70 13.34 -14.57 20.31
N LEU A 71 12.35 -15.46 20.23
CA LEU A 71 12.60 -16.90 20.21
C LEU A 71 13.53 -17.26 19.03
N PRO A 72 14.55 -18.12 19.20
CA PRO A 72 15.55 -18.40 18.15
C PRO A 72 15.03 -19.38 17.07
N ILE A 73 13.81 -19.16 16.59
CA ILE A 73 13.18 -19.97 15.54
C ILE A 73 13.53 -19.45 14.13
N PRO A 74 13.44 -20.31 13.09
CA PRO A 74 13.72 -19.90 11.71
C PRO A 74 12.89 -18.71 11.22
N ALA A 75 11.64 -18.58 11.68
CA ALA A 75 10.76 -17.46 11.29
C ALA A 75 11.28 -16.10 11.80
N HIS A 76 11.62 -15.98 13.10
CA HIS A 76 12.19 -14.75 13.66
C HIS A 76 13.55 -14.42 13.05
N ARG A 77 14.40 -15.44 12.81
CA ARG A 77 15.69 -15.21 12.12
C ARG A 77 15.52 -14.65 10.70
N ARG A 78 14.52 -15.13 9.95
CA ARG A 78 14.19 -14.58 8.63
C ARG A 78 13.64 -13.16 8.72
N ARG A 79 12.70 -12.91 9.65
CA ARG A 79 12.16 -11.58 9.96
C ARG A 79 13.27 -10.57 10.25
N ASP A 80 14.19 -10.91 11.14
CA ASP A 80 15.24 -9.99 11.59
C ASP A 80 16.23 -9.69 10.46
N ARG A 81 16.62 -10.70 9.67
CA ARG A 81 17.42 -10.51 8.45
C ARG A 81 16.69 -9.66 7.40
N ALA A 82 15.39 -9.86 7.23
CA ALA A 82 14.59 -9.09 6.30
C ALA A 82 14.49 -7.61 6.74
N ARG A 83 14.34 -7.36 8.04
CA ARG A 83 14.37 -6.01 8.63
C ARG A 83 15.71 -5.33 8.38
N GLU A 84 16.83 -6.02 8.61
CA GLU A 84 18.17 -5.49 8.37
C GLU A 84 18.36 -5.10 6.89
N LYS A 85 18.00 -6.00 5.96
CA LYS A 85 18.09 -5.73 4.52
C LYS A 85 17.20 -4.56 4.07
N LEU A 86 15.97 -4.48 4.57
CA LEU A 86 15.10 -3.33 4.29
C LEU A 86 15.69 -2.04 4.84
N SER A 87 16.30 -2.08 6.03
CA SER A 87 17.00 -0.93 6.60
C SER A 87 18.17 -0.47 5.72
N GLU A 88 18.95 -1.40 5.18
CA GLU A 88 20.04 -1.06 4.26
C GLU A 88 19.52 -0.43 2.95
N ILE A 89 18.46 -1.00 2.36
CA ILE A 89 17.84 -0.49 1.14
C ILE A 89 17.34 0.94 1.37
N PHE A 90 16.53 1.15 2.41
CA PHE A 90 15.94 2.47 2.68
C PHE A 90 17.00 3.50 3.08
N SER A 91 18.02 3.11 3.85
CA SER A 91 19.13 4.02 4.19
C SER A 91 19.89 4.50 2.94
N LYS A 92 20.13 3.62 1.97
CA LYS A 92 20.75 3.99 0.68
C LYS A 92 19.90 4.99 -0.10
N ILE A 93 18.59 4.77 -0.15
CA ILE A 93 17.64 5.66 -0.86
C ILE A 93 17.57 7.01 -0.18
N ILE A 94 17.37 7.03 1.15
CA ILE A 94 17.32 8.27 1.95
C ILE A 94 18.61 9.07 1.77
N GLY A 95 19.77 8.41 1.89
CA GLY A 95 21.06 9.05 1.69
C GLY A 95 21.24 9.58 0.26
N SER A 96 20.76 8.85 -0.75
CA SER A 96 20.79 9.30 -2.15
C SER A 96 19.96 10.57 -2.35
N ARG A 97 18.71 10.59 -1.85
CA ARG A 97 17.82 11.75 -1.94
C ARG A 97 18.42 12.98 -1.27
N LYS A 98 18.91 12.83 -0.03
CA LYS A 98 19.58 13.92 0.72
C LYS A 98 20.77 14.52 -0.04
N ARG A 99 21.57 13.71 -0.73
CA ARG A 99 22.72 14.20 -1.53
C ARG A 99 22.29 14.84 -2.86
N SER A 100 21.23 14.32 -3.47
CA SER A 100 20.76 14.80 -4.79
C SER A 100 20.09 16.17 -4.73
N GLY A 101 19.59 16.58 -3.56
CA GLY A 101 18.80 17.79 -3.39
C GLY A 101 17.43 17.76 -4.09
N LYS A 102 17.04 16.61 -4.69
CA LYS A 102 15.71 16.43 -5.29
C LYS A 102 14.67 16.29 -4.20
N CYS A 103 13.59 17.05 -4.32
CA CYS A 103 12.42 16.98 -3.46
C CYS A 103 11.27 16.37 -4.26
N GLU A 104 10.85 15.17 -3.86
CA GLU A 104 9.69 14.49 -4.45
C GLU A 104 8.46 14.75 -3.58
N ASN A 105 7.27 14.84 -4.16
CA ASN A 105 6.03 15.01 -3.39
C ASN A 105 5.48 13.63 -2.97
N ASP A 106 6.19 12.94 -2.07
CA ASP A 106 5.82 11.64 -1.53
C ASP A 106 6.03 11.53 0.00
N MET A 107 5.49 10.46 0.60
CA MET A 107 5.56 10.27 2.05
C MET A 107 7.00 10.10 2.56
N LEU A 108 7.87 9.48 1.76
CA LEU A 108 9.29 9.34 2.09
C LEU A 108 9.94 10.71 2.24
N GLN A 109 9.68 11.64 1.32
CA GLN A 109 10.18 13.01 1.43
C GLN A 109 9.63 13.70 2.69
N CYS A 110 8.32 13.55 2.97
CA CYS A 110 7.72 14.11 4.19
C CYS A 110 8.44 13.59 5.44
N PHE A 111 8.76 12.30 5.52
CA PHE A 111 9.48 11.74 6.67
C PHE A 111 10.93 12.21 6.76
N ILE A 112 11.62 12.41 5.64
CA ILE A 112 13.00 12.92 5.62
C ILE A 112 13.05 14.39 6.11
N GLU A 113 12.05 15.20 5.74
CA GLU A 113 12.00 16.62 6.09
C GLU A 113 11.37 16.89 7.46
N SER A 114 10.71 15.89 8.03
CA SER A 114 10.04 15.98 9.33
C SER A 114 10.99 16.35 10.46
N LYS A 115 10.51 17.22 11.36
CA LYS A 115 11.19 17.60 12.61
C LYS A 115 10.28 17.33 13.80
N TYR A 116 10.88 16.84 14.88
CA TYR A 116 10.23 16.75 16.17
C TYR A 116 10.02 18.14 16.77
N LYS A 117 9.18 18.24 17.82
CA LYS A 117 8.84 19.51 18.49
C LYS A 117 10.06 20.24 19.07
N ASP A 118 11.11 19.51 19.40
CA ASP A 118 12.40 20.01 19.87
C ASP A 118 13.31 20.52 18.73
N GLY A 119 12.85 20.44 17.47
CA GLY A 119 13.58 20.83 16.28
C GLY A 119 14.51 19.75 15.72
N ARG A 120 14.63 18.59 16.37
CA ARG A 120 15.45 17.46 15.91
C ARG A 120 14.87 16.86 14.63
N GLN A 121 15.72 16.62 13.63
CA GLN A 121 15.32 15.89 12.42
C GLN A 121 15.14 14.40 12.71
N THR A 122 14.28 13.75 11.94
CA THR A 122 14.16 12.29 11.93
C THR A 122 15.46 11.64 11.48
N THR A 123 15.87 10.60 12.20
CA THR A 123 17.02 9.78 11.84
C THR A 123 16.64 8.80 10.72
N GLU A 124 17.63 8.29 9.98
CA GLU A 124 17.37 7.33 8.89
C GLU A 124 16.74 6.03 9.40
N SER A 125 17.08 5.62 10.62
CA SER A 125 16.46 4.46 11.29
C SER A 125 15.01 4.72 11.68
N GLU A 126 14.67 5.92 12.18
CA GLU A 126 13.30 6.32 12.47
C GLU A 126 12.45 6.35 11.19
N VAL A 127 12.97 6.97 10.11
CA VAL A 127 12.29 7.00 8.80
C VAL A 127 12.07 5.59 8.27
N THR A 128 13.09 4.75 8.27
CA THR A 128 13.00 3.33 7.87
C THR A 128 11.91 2.60 8.65
N GLY A 129 11.89 2.76 9.97
CA GLY A 129 10.88 2.14 10.84
C GLY A 129 9.47 2.61 10.52
N LEU A 130 9.29 3.91 10.27
CA LEU A 130 8.00 4.50 9.90
C LEU A 130 7.50 3.99 8.54
N LEU A 131 8.37 3.85 7.54
CA LEU A 131 8.00 3.30 6.23
C LEU A 131 7.52 1.84 6.34
N ILE A 132 8.28 1.01 7.06
CA ILE A 132 7.92 -0.40 7.28
C ILE A 132 6.57 -0.48 8.01
N ALA A 133 6.37 0.33 9.06
CA ALA A 133 5.12 0.36 9.80
C ALA A 133 3.94 0.83 8.94
N ALA A 134 4.12 1.88 8.12
CA ALA A 134 3.09 2.41 7.24
C ALA A 134 2.65 1.39 6.18
N LEU A 135 3.59 0.61 5.63
CA LEU A 135 3.28 -0.44 4.67
C LEU A 135 2.48 -1.58 5.30
N PHE A 136 2.88 -2.09 6.46
CA PHE A 136 2.09 -3.10 7.17
C PHE A 136 0.68 -2.61 7.50
N ALA A 137 0.57 -1.37 7.98
CA ALA A 137 -0.71 -0.77 8.32
C ALA A 137 -1.60 -0.65 7.08
N GLY A 138 -1.04 -0.23 5.94
CA GLY A 138 -1.79 -0.02 4.70
C GLY A 138 -2.18 -1.31 3.98
N GLN A 139 -1.30 -2.30 3.92
CA GLN A 139 -1.47 -3.48 3.07
C GLN A 139 -2.61 -4.38 3.54
N HIS A 140 -2.53 -4.88 4.78
CA HIS A 140 -3.48 -5.87 5.29
C HIS A 140 -4.88 -5.28 5.44
N THR A 141 -4.97 -4.07 6.00
CA THR A 141 -6.25 -3.42 6.26
C THR A 141 -6.98 -3.08 4.97
N SER A 142 -6.27 -2.51 3.97
CA SER A 142 -6.87 -2.16 2.69
C SER A 142 -7.23 -3.42 1.89
N SER A 143 -6.40 -4.46 1.92
CA SER A 143 -6.68 -5.68 1.16
C SER A 143 -7.93 -6.40 1.66
N ILE A 144 -8.04 -6.59 2.97
CA ILE A 144 -9.22 -7.21 3.57
C ILE A 144 -10.46 -6.36 3.28
N THR A 145 -10.37 -5.03 3.43
CA THR A 145 -11.50 -4.12 3.17
C THR A 145 -11.94 -4.18 1.71
N SER A 146 -11.00 -4.12 0.75
CA SER A 146 -11.29 -4.17 -0.68
C SER A 146 -11.86 -5.53 -1.10
N THR A 147 -11.32 -6.63 -0.56
CA THR A 147 -11.80 -8.00 -0.83
C THR A 147 -13.26 -8.15 -0.37
N TRP A 148 -13.57 -7.72 0.85
CA TRP A 148 -14.94 -7.77 1.36
C TRP A 148 -15.87 -6.82 0.62
N THR A 149 -15.40 -5.63 0.24
CA THR A 149 -16.17 -4.68 -0.58
C THR A 149 -16.56 -5.31 -1.91
N GLY A 150 -15.59 -5.90 -2.63
CA GLY A 150 -15.86 -6.58 -3.90
C GLY A 150 -16.79 -7.79 -3.75
N ALA A 151 -16.56 -8.64 -2.75
CA ALA A 151 -17.43 -9.78 -2.46
C ALA A 151 -18.88 -9.34 -2.15
N TYR A 152 -19.07 -8.25 -1.42
CA TYR A 152 -20.39 -7.74 -1.08
C TYR A 152 -21.09 -7.13 -2.29
N LEU A 153 -20.38 -6.34 -3.09
CA LEU A 153 -20.91 -5.81 -4.34
C LEU A 153 -21.38 -6.95 -5.27
N MET A 154 -20.57 -8.00 -5.43
CA MET A 154 -20.98 -9.17 -6.24
C MET A 154 -22.19 -9.92 -5.66
N LYS A 155 -22.32 -9.99 -4.33
CA LYS A 155 -23.45 -10.65 -3.66
C LYS A 155 -24.74 -9.84 -3.76
N TYR A 156 -24.67 -8.51 -3.62
CA TYR A 156 -25.83 -7.63 -3.56
C TYR A 156 -25.89 -6.72 -4.78
N LYS A 157 -26.55 -7.22 -5.83
CA LYS A 157 -26.63 -6.57 -7.15
C LYS A 157 -27.21 -5.15 -7.11
N GLU A 158 -28.07 -4.84 -6.14
CA GLU A 158 -28.61 -3.48 -5.93
C GLU A 158 -27.51 -2.45 -5.66
N TYR A 159 -26.57 -2.76 -4.77
CA TYR A 159 -25.45 -1.87 -4.46
C TYR A 159 -24.42 -1.83 -5.59
N PHE A 160 -24.21 -2.96 -6.29
CA PHE A 160 -23.35 -2.98 -7.46
C PHE A 160 -23.87 -2.12 -8.60
N SER A 161 -25.17 -2.21 -8.91
CA SER A 161 -25.81 -1.35 -9.90
C SER A 161 -25.72 0.11 -9.49
N ALA A 162 -26.02 0.44 -8.24
CA ALA A 162 -25.94 1.81 -7.74
C ALA A 162 -24.51 2.39 -7.83
N ALA A 163 -23.49 1.60 -7.47
CA ALA A 163 -22.10 2.01 -7.60
C ALA A 163 -21.69 2.22 -9.06
N LEU A 164 -22.11 1.33 -9.98
CA LEU A 164 -21.85 1.51 -11.41
C LEU A 164 -22.55 2.73 -12.00
N ASP A 165 -23.78 3.01 -11.57
CA ASP A 165 -24.54 4.18 -12.01
C ASP A 165 -23.89 5.48 -11.52
N GLU A 166 -23.36 5.49 -10.30
CA GLU A 166 -22.54 6.58 -9.77
C GLU A 166 -21.29 6.81 -10.63
N GLN A 167 -20.52 5.76 -10.93
CA GLN A 167 -19.31 5.88 -11.76
C GLN A 167 -19.63 6.41 -13.16
N ARG A 168 -20.71 5.94 -13.80
CA ARG A 168 -21.12 6.44 -15.12
C ARG A 168 -21.45 7.94 -15.11
N LYS A 169 -22.19 8.41 -14.10
CA LYS A 169 -22.52 9.84 -13.95
C LYS A 169 -21.27 10.70 -13.75
N LEU A 170 -20.31 10.22 -12.96
CA LEU A 170 -19.04 10.92 -12.75
C LEU A 170 -18.21 10.97 -14.03
N MET A 171 -18.15 9.88 -14.80
CA MET A 171 -17.48 9.86 -16.10
C MET A 171 -18.14 10.78 -17.13
N GLU A 172 -19.48 10.87 -17.16
CA GLU A 172 -20.19 11.84 -18.02
C GLU A 172 -19.84 13.29 -17.67
N LYS A 173 -19.64 13.58 -16.38
CA LYS A 173 -19.35 14.93 -15.87
C LYS A 173 -17.88 15.31 -16.00
N HIS A 174 -16.95 14.38 -15.78
CA HIS A 174 -15.52 14.66 -15.63
C HIS A 174 -14.63 13.96 -16.65
N GLY A 175 -15.20 13.13 -17.54
CA GLY A 175 -14.45 12.27 -18.46
C GLY A 175 -13.73 11.14 -17.72
N ASP A 176 -12.62 10.68 -18.28
CA ASP A 176 -11.80 9.59 -17.71
C ASP A 176 -10.88 10.05 -16.57
N LYS A 177 -11.01 11.30 -16.10
CA LYS A 177 -10.15 11.85 -15.06
C LYS A 177 -10.58 11.33 -13.69
N ILE A 178 -9.63 10.80 -12.92
CA ILE A 178 -9.83 10.47 -11.50
C ILE A 178 -8.81 11.25 -10.67
N ASP A 179 -9.29 12.20 -9.88
CA ASP A 179 -8.50 12.95 -8.90
C ASP A 179 -9.19 12.99 -7.54
N HIS A 180 -8.54 13.64 -6.56
CA HIS A 180 -9.04 13.69 -5.19
C HIS A 180 -10.43 14.31 -5.07
N ASP A 181 -10.72 15.35 -5.87
CA ASP A 181 -12.00 16.06 -5.80
C ASP A 181 -13.12 15.17 -6.34
N ILE A 182 -12.87 14.46 -7.43
CA ILE A 182 -13.83 13.51 -8.01
C ILE A 182 -14.07 12.31 -7.08
N LEU A 183 -13.02 11.79 -6.43
CA LEU A 183 -13.16 10.73 -5.42
C LEU A 183 -14.06 11.15 -4.25
N SER A 184 -14.06 12.44 -3.89
CA SER A 184 -14.91 12.97 -2.82
C SER A 184 -16.40 13.01 -3.19
N GLU A 185 -16.74 12.90 -4.47
CA GLU A 185 -18.12 12.82 -4.97
C GLU A 185 -18.69 11.38 -5.00
N MET A 186 -17.89 10.36 -4.66
CA MET A 186 -18.28 8.94 -4.71
C MET A 186 -19.02 8.47 -3.45
N ASP A 187 -20.20 9.05 -3.17
CA ASP A 187 -20.97 8.81 -1.96
C ASP A 187 -21.40 7.34 -1.76
N VAL A 188 -21.89 6.69 -2.82
CA VAL A 188 -22.38 5.30 -2.80
C VAL A 188 -21.24 4.32 -2.57
N LEU A 189 -20.15 4.47 -3.33
CA LEU A 189 -18.97 3.62 -3.17
C LEU A 189 -18.33 3.82 -1.79
N CYS A 190 -18.20 5.07 -1.34
CA CYS A 190 -17.65 5.39 -0.02
C CYS A 190 -18.52 4.82 1.12
N SER A 191 -19.84 4.91 1.01
CA SER A 191 -20.79 4.30 1.94
C SER A 191 -20.65 2.77 1.96
N THR A 192 -20.46 2.15 0.80
CA THR A 192 -20.23 0.70 0.70
C THR A 192 -18.97 0.29 1.44
N VAL A 193 -17.86 1.01 1.26
CA VAL A 193 -16.60 0.78 1.99
C VAL A 193 -16.77 1.01 3.50
N ALA A 194 -17.40 2.13 3.89
CA ALA A 194 -17.60 2.49 5.29
C ALA A 194 -18.46 1.48 6.05
N SER A 195 -19.49 0.93 5.39
CA SER A 195 -20.36 -0.11 5.98
C SER A 195 -19.61 -1.40 6.33
N ARG A 196 -18.40 -1.62 5.79
CA ARG A 196 -17.55 -2.79 6.10
C ARG A 196 -16.60 -2.59 7.27
N LYS A 197 -16.38 -1.34 7.68
CA LYS A 197 -15.54 -1.01 8.84
C LYS A 197 -16.32 -0.99 10.15
N ARG A 198 -17.65 -1.13 10.08
CA ARG A 198 -18.57 -1.28 11.23
C ARG A 198 -18.85 -2.74 11.47
#